data_AF-A0A2V9K853-F1
#
_entry.id   AF-A0A2V9K853-F1
#
_cell.length_a   1.000
_cell.length_b   1.000
_cell.length_c   1.000
_cell.angle_alpha   90.00
_cell.angle_beta   90.00
_cell.angle_gamma   90.00
#
_symmetry.space_group_name_H-M   'P 1'
#
loop_
_entity.id
_entity.type
_entity.pdbx_description
1 polymer ?
#
loop_
_entity_poly.entity_id
_entity_poly.type
_entity_poly.pdbx_seq_one_letter_code
_entity_poly.pdbx_strand_id
1 'polypeptide(L)'
;MGWRSVRFVALLVAALTVVAGGAARSGAGKESKKLEVATFAGGCFWCMEPPFDKLDGVVSTTSGYTGGQKKNPTYEEVSRGGTGHAESVQVRYDPAKVSYEKLLETFWHNIDPTTPNRQFCDRGTQYRSAI
;
A
#
# COMPACT_ATOMS: atom_id res chain seq x y z
N MET A 1 72.28 41.88 -36.92
CA MET A 1 71.22 40.92 -36.54
C MET A 1 69.97 41.32 -37.33
N GLY A 2 69.69 40.86 -38.56
CA GLY A 2 69.39 39.47 -38.97
C GLY A 2 68.03 39.07 -38.38
N TRP A 3 66.96 38.68 -39.09
CA TRP A 3 66.77 38.26 -40.48
C TRP A 3 65.25 38.09 -40.72
N ARG A 4 64.76 38.43 -41.94
CA ARG A 4 63.85 37.63 -42.80
C ARG A 4 62.31 37.50 -42.61
N SER A 5 61.66 37.57 -43.78
CA SER A 5 60.65 36.64 -44.35
C SER A 5 59.14 36.89 -44.16
N VAL A 6 58.56 37.75 -44.99
CA VAL A 6 57.73 37.42 -46.18
C VAL A 6 57.06 36.01 -46.27
N ARG A 7 55.71 36.02 -46.38
CA ARG A 7 54.77 35.23 -47.24
C ARG A 7 53.99 33.99 -46.74
N PHE A 8 52.65 34.16 -46.82
CA PHE A 8 51.61 33.35 -47.50
C PHE A 8 51.33 31.88 -47.14
N VAL A 9 50.02 31.64 -46.92
CA VAL A 9 49.17 30.50 -47.34
C VAL A 9 49.38 29.15 -46.64
N ALA A 10 48.34 28.70 -45.91
CA ALA A 10 47.72 27.39 -46.13
C ALA A 10 46.34 27.33 -45.44
N LEU A 11 45.30 27.19 -46.27
CA LEU A 11 43.98 26.65 -45.94
C LEU A 11 44.08 25.13 -45.69
N LEU A 12 42.99 24.54 -45.18
CA LEU A 12 42.60 23.11 -45.13
C LEU A 12 42.91 22.37 -43.81
N VAL A 13 42.11 21.45 -43.27
CA VAL A 13 40.67 21.10 -43.25
C VAL A 13 40.58 19.91 -42.27
N ALA A 14 39.50 19.84 -41.49
CA ALA A 14 38.88 18.66 -40.83
C ALA A 14 39.71 17.73 -39.92
N ALA A 15 39.21 17.47 -38.70
CA ALA A 15 38.66 16.15 -38.34
C ALA A 15 38.05 16.13 -36.91
N LEU A 16 36.77 15.76 -36.86
CA LEU A 16 36.07 14.90 -35.89
C LEU A 16 36.57 14.83 -34.43
N THR A 17 35.67 15.15 -33.50
CA THR A 17 34.92 14.11 -32.76
C THR A 17 33.78 14.78 -31.99
N VAL A 18 32.58 14.77 -32.57
CA VAL A 18 31.35 14.93 -31.77
C VAL A 18 31.24 13.65 -30.94
N VAL A 19 31.62 13.72 -29.67
CA VAL A 19 31.25 12.67 -28.70
C VAL A 19 29.74 12.80 -28.55
N ALA A 20 29.00 11.97 -29.29
CA ALA A 20 27.58 11.77 -29.06
C ALA A 20 27.45 11.15 -27.66
N GLY A 21 27.21 11.99 -26.66
CA GLY A 21 26.80 11.57 -25.33
C GLY A 21 25.53 10.75 -25.46
N GLY A 22 25.67 9.43 -25.41
CA GLY A 22 24.55 8.51 -25.30
C GLY A 22 23.81 8.86 -24.03
N ALA A 23 22.67 9.51 -24.16
CA ALA A 23 21.68 9.58 -23.10
C ALA A 23 21.20 8.15 -22.85
N ALA A 24 21.87 7.46 -21.94
CA ALA A 24 21.34 6.29 -21.28
C ALA A 24 20.06 6.74 -20.56
N ARG A 25 18.92 6.62 -21.25
CA ARG A 25 17.62 6.62 -20.59
C ARG A 25 17.62 5.38 -19.72
N SER A 26 18.01 5.56 -18.45
CA SER A 26 17.63 4.66 -17.38
C SER A 26 16.12 4.75 -17.27
N GLY A 27 15.43 3.95 -18.08
CA GLY A 27 14.07 3.56 -17.79
C GLY A 27 14.15 2.71 -16.54
N ALA A 28 14.18 3.36 -15.38
CA ALA A 28 13.89 2.71 -14.12
C ALA A 28 12.47 2.17 -14.27
N GLY A 29 12.37 0.89 -14.62
CA GLY A 29 11.13 0.15 -14.55
C GLY A 29 10.60 0.36 -13.14
N LYS A 30 9.41 0.95 -13.03
CA LYS A 30 8.68 0.88 -11.76
C LYS A 30 8.49 -0.60 -11.48
N GLU A 31 9.29 -1.15 -10.58
CA GLU A 31 8.92 -2.42 -9.96
C GLU A 31 7.48 -2.24 -9.47
N SER A 32 6.58 -3.08 -9.96
CA SER A 32 5.23 -3.12 -9.42
C SER A 32 5.38 -3.62 -7.99
N LYS A 33 5.28 -2.70 -7.03
CA LYS A 33 5.30 -3.09 -5.62
C LYS A 33 4.23 -4.15 -5.40
N LYS A 34 4.63 -5.36 -5.03
CA LYS A 34 3.71 -6.46 -4.77
C LYS A 34 2.99 -6.12 -3.45
N LEU A 35 1.79 -5.57 -3.58
CA LEU A 35 0.94 -5.30 -2.43
C LEU A 35 0.37 -6.61 -1.89
N GLU A 36 0.18 -6.65 -0.58
CA GLU A 36 -0.42 -7.75 0.14
C GLU A 36 -1.73 -7.31 0.79
N VAL A 37 -2.52 -8.29 1.25
CA VAL A 37 -3.84 -8.07 1.82
C VAL A 37 -3.96 -8.87 3.12
N ALA A 38 -4.40 -8.18 4.18
CA ALA A 38 -4.83 -8.78 5.44
C ALA A 38 -6.30 -8.40 5.68
N THR A 39 -7.09 -9.29 6.30
CA THR A 39 -8.48 -9.00 6.67
C THR A 39 -8.63 -9.19 8.16
N PHE A 40 -9.26 -8.23 8.83
CA PHE A 40 -9.46 -8.25 10.27
C PHE A 40 -10.93 -8.01 10.59
N ALA A 41 -11.47 -8.77 11.53
CA ALA A 41 -12.76 -8.52 12.17
C ALA A 41 -12.51 -8.22 13.64
N GLY A 42 -13.03 -7.10 14.14
CA GLY A 42 -12.62 -6.57 15.44
C GLY A 42 -13.62 -5.61 16.06
N GLY A 43 -14.91 -5.77 15.80
CA GLY A 43 -15.94 -4.84 16.24
C GLY A 43 -16.41 -3.94 15.10
N CYS A 44 -16.94 -2.76 15.41
CA CYS A 44 -17.43 -1.82 14.41
C CYS A 44 -16.31 -1.44 13.42
N PHE A 45 -16.55 -1.65 12.12
CA PHE A 45 -15.54 -1.37 11.09
C PHE A 45 -15.11 0.11 11.01
N TRP A 46 -15.98 1.06 11.40
CA TRP A 46 -15.70 2.49 11.41
C TRP A 46 -14.68 2.86 12.49
N CYS A 47 -14.62 2.06 13.56
CA CYS A 47 -13.61 2.20 14.61
C CYS A 47 -12.30 1.50 14.22
N MET A 48 -12.37 0.46 13.39
CA MET A 48 -11.22 -0.36 13.01
C MET A 48 -10.43 0.17 11.81
N GLU A 49 -11.06 0.89 10.88
CA GLU A 49 -10.35 1.51 9.73
C GLU A 49 -9.29 2.56 10.15
N PRO A 50 -9.62 3.56 11.00
CA PRO A 50 -8.70 4.67 11.27
C PRO A 50 -7.35 4.28 11.88
N PRO A 51 -7.24 3.25 12.75
CA PRO A 51 -5.95 2.74 13.20
C PRO A 51 -5.03 2.25 12.07
N PHE A 52 -5.58 1.59 11.05
CA PHE A 52 -4.79 1.10 9.91
C PHE A 52 -4.47 2.21 8.90
N ASP A 53 -5.40 3.12 8.62
CA ASP A 53 -5.21 4.22 7.67
C ASP A 53 -4.03 5.14 8.01
N LYS A 54 -3.65 5.19 9.30
CA LYS A 54 -2.55 6.02 9.80
C LYS A 54 -1.17 5.38 9.63
N LEU A 55 -1.09 4.11 9.24
CA LEU A 55 0.19 3.39 9.09
C LEU A 55 0.83 3.70 7.73
N ASP A 56 2.07 4.22 7.73
CA ASP A 56 2.84 4.31 6.48
C ASP A 56 3.09 2.91 5.91
N GLY A 57 2.71 2.71 4.65
CA GLY A 57 2.71 1.40 4.00
C GLY A 57 1.33 0.80 3.81
N VAL A 58 0.31 1.24 4.56
CA VAL A 58 -1.08 0.92 4.21
C VAL A 58 -1.51 1.76 3.01
N VAL A 59 -2.00 1.08 1.96
CA VAL A 59 -2.42 1.71 0.70
C VAL A 59 -3.91 2.01 0.72
N SER A 60 -4.71 1.13 1.32
CA SER A 60 -6.15 1.32 1.48
C SER A 60 -6.71 0.38 2.53
N THR A 61 -7.70 0.86 3.28
CA THR A 61 -8.62 0.04 4.07
C THR A 61 -9.98 0.00 3.37
N THR A 62 -10.67 -1.12 3.48
CA THR A 62 -12.02 -1.29 2.92
C THR A 62 -12.90 -2.01 3.94
N SER A 63 -13.89 -1.29 4.49
CA SER A 63 -14.99 -1.88 5.25
C SER A 63 -15.83 -2.85 4.42
N GLY A 64 -16.23 -3.95 5.03
CA GLY A 64 -17.13 -4.93 4.44
C GLY A 64 -17.56 -6.02 5.41
N TYR A 65 -18.05 -7.12 4.85
CA TYR A 65 -18.59 -8.25 5.61
C TYR A 65 -18.02 -9.57 5.08
N THR A 66 -17.53 -10.42 5.97
CA THR A 66 -17.04 -11.76 5.60
C THR A 66 -17.25 -12.79 6.71
N GLY A 67 -16.98 -14.06 6.42
CA GLY A 67 -17.07 -15.17 7.38
C GLY A 67 -18.49 -15.67 7.67
N GLY A 68 -19.49 -15.21 6.91
CA GLY A 68 -20.88 -15.66 6.97
C GLY A 68 -21.35 -16.41 5.72
N GLN A 69 -22.64 -16.69 5.66
CA GLN A 69 -23.24 -17.54 4.62
C GLN A 69 -24.10 -16.77 3.61
N LYS A 70 -24.65 -15.61 3.99
CA LYS A 70 -25.49 -14.79 3.11
C LYS A 70 -24.64 -14.19 1.98
N LYS A 71 -24.98 -14.48 0.72
CA LYS A 71 -24.32 -13.83 -0.43
C LYS A 71 -24.78 -12.37 -0.54
N ASN A 72 -23.83 -11.46 -0.78
CA ASN A 72 -24.03 -10.01 -0.97
C ASN A 72 -24.97 -9.39 0.09
N PRO A 73 -24.65 -9.50 1.39
CA PRO A 73 -25.52 -8.99 2.45
C PRO A 73 -25.54 -7.45 2.46
N THR A 74 -26.65 -6.85 2.88
CA THR A 74 -26.71 -5.41 3.18
C THR A 74 -26.28 -5.12 4.62
N TYR A 75 -25.99 -3.85 4.92
CA TYR A 75 -25.68 -3.41 6.30
C TYR A 75 -26.80 -3.78 7.27
N GLU A 76 -28.06 -3.57 6.90
CA GLU A 76 -29.21 -3.86 7.75
C GLU A 76 -29.36 -5.37 8.00
N GLU A 77 -29.06 -6.20 7.00
CA GLU A 77 -29.08 -7.66 7.17
C GLU A 77 -28.00 -8.11 8.15
N VAL A 78 -26.78 -7.56 8.06
CA VAL A 78 -25.68 -7.91 8.98
C VAL A 78 -25.93 -7.36 10.38
N SER A 79 -26.37 -6.11 10.50
CA SER A 79 -26.60 -5.42 11.78
C SER A 79 -27.73 -6.05 12.60
N ARG A 80 -28.74 -6.63 11.94
CA ARG A 80 -29.79 -7.42 12.60
C ARG A 80 -29.30 -8.77 13.12
N GLY A 81 -28.10 -9.20 12.70
CA GLY A 81 -27.57 -10.53 12.95
C GLY A 81 -28.20 -11.60 12.04
N GLY A 82 -27.69 -12.83 12.14
CA GLY A 82 -28.22 -14.01 11.45
C GLY A 82 -27.62 -14.29 10.06
N THR A 83 -26.87 -13.36 9.46
CA THR A 83 -26.13 -13.63 8.20
C THR A 83 -24.88 -14.49 8.40
N GLY A 84 -24.39 -14.57 9.65
CA GLY A 84 -23.13 -15.19 10.04
C GLY A 84 -21.89 -14.34 9.75
N HIS A 85 -22.03 -13.21 9.04
CA HIS A 85 -20.89 -12.35 8.73
C HIS A 85 -20.38 -11.63 9.97
N ALA A 86 -19.10 -11.29 9.96
CA ALA A 86 -18.51 -10.27 10.81
C ALA A 86 -18.37 -8.97 10.02
N GLU A 87 -18.49 -7.83 10.70
CA GLU A 87 -17.91 -6.58 10.21
C GLU A 87 -16.39 -6.76 10.13
N SER A 88 -15.82 -6.37 9.00
CA SER A 88 -14.41 -6.62 8.70
C SER A 88 -13.80 -5.49 7.91
N VAL A 89 -12.50 -5.30 8.08
CA VAL A 89 -11.69 -4.35 7.34
C VAL A 89 -10.66 -5.13 6.54
N GLN A 90 -10.66 -4.95 5.22
CA GLN A 90 -9.60 -5.44 4.34
C GLN A 90 -8.52 -4.38 4.22
N VAL A 91 -7.31 -4.70 4.68
CA VAL A 91 -6.14 -3.82 4.67
C VAL A 91 -5.23 -4.25 3.53
N ARG A 92 -5.07 -3.39 2.52
CA ARG A 92 -4.10 -3.58 1.44
C ARG A 92 -2.85 -2.76 1.75
N TYR A 93 -1.69 -3.40 1.79
CA TYR A 93 -0.45 -2.77 2.25
C TYR A 93 0.78 -3.15 1.40
N ASP A 94 1.81 -2.32 1.50
CA ASP A 94 3.13 -2.54 0.93
C ASP A 94 4.05 -3.22 1.97
N PRO A 95 4.37 -4.53 1.83
CA PRO A 95 5.18 -5.26 2.80
C PRO A 95 6.61 -4.72 2.92
N ALA A 96 7.09 -3.92 1.95
CA ALA A 96 8.38 -3.25 2.05
C ALA A 96 8.35 -2.01 2.96
N LYS A 97 7.17 -1.55 3.40
CA LYS A 97 6.98 -0.38 4.26
C LYS A 97 6.38 -0.72 5.63
N VAL A 98 5.43 -1.65 5.66
CA VAL A 98 4.77 -2.11 6.89
C VAL A 98 4.70 -3.64 6.89
N SER A 99 5.09 -4.27 7.99
CA SER A 99 5.05 -5.72 8.12
C SER A 99 3.65 -6.20 8.56
N TYR A 100 3.34 -7.46 8.27
CA TYR A 100 2.11 -8.08 8.75
C TYR A 100 2.03 -8.09 10.29
N GLU A 101 3.15 -8.30 10.97
CA GLU A 101 3.24 -8.22 12.44
C GLU A 101 2.83 -6.84 12.96
N LYS A 102 3.16 -5.76 12.24
CA LYS A 102 2.73 -4.42 12.63
C LYS A 102 1.21 -4.25 12.49
N LEU A 103 0.61 -4.88 11.48
CA LEU A 103 -0.85 -4.92 11.33
C LEU A 103 -1.49 -5.72 12.46
N LEU A 104 -0.93 -6.88 12.82
CA LEU A 104 -1.37 -7.67 13.97
C LEU A 104 -1.26 -6.89 15.28
N GLU A 105 -0.13 -6.23 15.52
CA GLU A 105 0.07 -5.38 16.70
C GLU A 105 -0.99 -4.26 16.75
N THR A 106 -1.26 -3.62 15.61
CA THR A 106 -2.30 -2.58 15.51
C THR A 106 -3.67 -3.17 15.81
N PHE A 107 -4.00 -4.32 15.22
CA PHE A 107 -5.26 -5.01 15.47
C PHE A 107 -5.47 -5.33 16.96
N TRP A 108 -4.51 -6.00 17.60
CA TRP A 108 -4.63 -6.43 18.99
C TRP A 108 -4.66 -5.27 20.01
N HIS A 109 -4.06 -4.12 19.70
CA HIS A 109 -4.18 -2.94 20.56
C HIS A 109 -5.56 -2.26 20.49
N ASN A 110 -6.37 -2.55 19.47
CA ASN A 110 -7.65 -1.89 19.23
C ASN A 110 -8.86 -2.77 19.57
N ILE A 111 -8.66 -4.00 20.04
CA ILE A 111 -9.74 -4.94 20.37
C ILE A 111 -9.52 -5.62 21.72
N ASP A 112 -10.59 -6.16 22.31
CA ASP A 112 -10.53 -7.14 23.40
C ASP A 112 -10.79 -8.55 22.84
N PRO A 113 -9.73 -9.35 22.58
CA PRO A 113 -9.86 -10.65 21.93
C PRO A 113 -10.41 -11.75 22.85
N THR A 114 -10.62 -11.44 24.14
CA THR A 114 -11.12 -12.40 25.13
C THR A 114 -12.65 -12.37 25.25
N THR A 115 -13.30 -11.41 24.60
CA THR A 115 -14.75 -11.26 24.64
C THR A 115 -15.41 -11.87 23.40
N PRO A 116 -16.19 -12.96 23.55
CA PRO A 116 -16.85 -13.57 22.40
C PRO A 116 -18.00 -12.67 21.91
N ASN A 117 -18.14 -12.54 20.59
CA ASN A 117 -19.28 -11.90 19.91
C ASN A 117 -19.62 -10.50 20.42
N ARG A 118 -18.59 -9.72 20.76
CA ARG A 118 -18.72 -8.35 21.27
C ARG A 118 -17.37 -7.66 21.12
N GLN A 119 -17.41 -6.34 20.94
CA GLN A 119 -16.29 -5.44 21.21
C GLN A 119 -16.80 -4.18 21.89
N PHE A 120 -16.23 -3.83 23.04
CA PHE A 120 -16.64 -2.66 23.81
C PHE A 120 -18.17 -2.59 24.02
N CYS A 121 -18.84 -1.61 23.43
CA CYS A 121 -20.30 -1.42 23.52
C CYS A 121 -21.09 -2.25 22.47
N ASP A 122 -20.43 -2.71 21.42
CA ASP A 122 -21.04 -3.39 20.27
C ASP A 122 -21.25 -4.87 20.57
N ARG A 123 -22.50 -5.34 20.56
CA ARG A 123 -22.87 -6.71 20.92
C ARG A 123 -23.49 -7.45 19.74
N GLY A 124 -23.00 -8.64 19.45
CA GLY A 124 -23.50 -9.47 18.36
C GLY A 124 -22.38 -10.28 17.69
N THR A 125 -22.74 -11.39 17.06
CA THR A 125 -21.77 -12.26 16.36
C THR A 125 -21.06 -11.52 15.23
N GLN A 126 -21.69 -10.48 14.67
CA GLN A 126 -21.11 -9.60 13.68
C GLN A 126 -19.94 -8.74 14.19
N TYR A 127 -19.79 -8.60 15.51
CA TYR A 127 -18.70 -7.85 16.14
C TYR A 127 -17.62 -8.74 16.74
N ARG A 128 -17.58 -10.03 16.39
CA ARG A 128 -16.56 -10.97 16.89
C ARG A 128 -15.17 -10.64 16.36
N SER A 129 -14.14 -11.00 17.14
CA SER A 129 -12.76 -10.96 16.68
C SER A 129 -12.45 -12.12 15.72
N ALA A 130 -11.82 -11.84 14.58
CA ALA A 130 -11.30 -12.84 13.64
C ALA A 130 -10.17 -12.25 12.77
N ILE A 131 -9.32 -13.12 12.22
CA ILE A 131 -8.26 -12.80 11.25
C ILE A 131 -8.35 -13.82 10.12
#